data_AF-A0A1Y3N8Z5-F1
#
_entry.id   AF-A0A1Y3N8Z5-F1
#
_cell.length_a   1.000
_cell.length_b   1.000
_cell.length_c   1.000
_cell.angle_alpha   90.00
_cell.angle_beta   90.00
_cell.angle_gamma   90.00
#
_symmetry.space_group_name_H-M   'P 1'
#
loop_
_entity.id
_entity.type
_entity.pdbx_description
1 polymer ?
#
loop_
_entity_poly.entity_id
_entity_poly.type
_entity_poly.pdbx_seq_one_letter_code
_entity_poly.pdbx_strand_id
1 'polypeptide(L)'
;MKFMYIACLFTLIIACAYSMAVEVTGIQCTAHIVVKPGDNCLNYIHNNNVEMTLESLLYLNPLLDCNNLQVNDKVCIEGVDLSDDPAEATYIVQSQDTCEIIAEKLNLTVRILKNYSFGELDCNQLRVGQRITYRIDGDYTPEFVNSKEIDVEYY
;
A
#
# COMPACT_ATOMS: atom_id res chain seq x y z
N MET A 1 -8.05 55.43 -21.24
CA MET A 1 -8.55 54.04 -21.12
C MET A 1 -7.45 53.06 -21.50
N LYS A 2 -6.54 52.67 -20.58
CA LYS A 2 -5.51 51.64 -20.89
C LYS A 2 -4.84 50.95 -19.69
N PHE A 3 -5.24 51.22 -18.45
CA PHE A 3 -4.56 50.67 -17.27
C PHE A 3 -5.38 49.66 -16.44
N MET A 4 -6.61 49.35 -16.84
CA MET A 4 -7.49 48.48 -16.03
C MET A 4 -7.39 46.98 -16.33
N TYR A 5 -6.68 46.58 -17.40
CA TYR A 5 -6.59 45.17 -17.82
C TYR A 5 -5.31 44.43 -17.37
N ILE A 6 -4.30 45.15 -16.86
CA ILE A 6 -3.00 44.55 -16.52
C ILE A 6 -3.00 43.95 -15.11
N ALA A 7 -3.79 44.50 -14.18
CA ALA A 7 -3.88 43.98 -12.80
C ALA A 7 -4.59 42.61 -12.71
N CYS A 8 -5.51 42.31 -13.63
CA CYS A 8 -6.27 41.06 -13.63
C CYS A 8 -5.48 39.87 -14.21
N LEU A 9 -4.51 40.14 -15.11
CA LEU A 9 -3.65 39.11 -15.69
C LEU A 9 -2.61 38.57 -14.70
N PHE A 10 -2.11 39.42 -13.78
CA PHE A 10 -1.13 39.00 -12.78
C PHE A 10 -1.75 38.17 -11.65
N THR A 11 -3.01 38.42 -11.27
CA THR A 11 -3.70 37.63 -10.25
C THR A 11 -4.11 36.23 -10.73
N LEU A 12 -4.34 36.04 -12.04
CA LEU A 12 -4.66 34.72 -12.60
C LEU A 12 -3.44 33.79 -12.66
N ILE A 13 -2.23 34.32 -12.83
CA ILE A 13 -1.00 33.52 -12.92
C ILE A 13 -0.59 32.98 -11.54
N ILE A 14 -0.84 33.74 -10.47
CA ILE A 14 -0.49 33.33 -9.10
C ILE A 14 -1.37 32.15 -8.63
N ALA A 15 -2.62 32.04 -9.12
CA ALA A 15 -3.49 30.92 -8.78
C ALA A 15 -3.04 29.58 -9.42
N CYS A 16 -2.36 29.61 -10.58
CA CYS A 16 -1.79 28.41 -11.21
C CYS A 16 -0.45 27.97 -10.61
N ALA A 17 0.19 28.80 -9.79
CA ALA A 17 1.48 28.49 -9.15
C ALA A 17 1.35 27.80 -7.78
N TYR A 18 0.13 27.67 -7.25
CA TYR A 18 -0.16 26.71 -6.20
C TYR A 18 -0.19 25.31 -6.83
N SER A 19 0.99 24.82 -7.21
CA SER A 19 1.19 23.40 -7.44
C SER A 19 0.76 22.70 -6.15
N MET A 20 -0.36 21.98 -6.20
CA MET A 20 -0.72 21.02 -5.16
C MET A 20 0.44 20.03 -5.11
N ALA A 21 1.35 20.18 -4.15
CA ALA A 21 2.22 19.08 -3.77
C ALA A 21 1.26 18.03 -3.21
N VAL A 22 0.89 17.05 -4.03
CA VAL A 22 0.29 15.83 -3.50
C VAL A 22 1.42 15.18 -2.72
N GLU A 23 1.37 15.31 -1.39
CA GLU A 23 2.20 14.49 -0.52
C GLU A 23 1.78 13.05 -0.78
N VAL A 24 2.65 12.29 -1.47
CA VAL A 24 2.44 10.87 -1.70
C VAL A 24 2.77 10.21 -0.37
N THR A 25 1.74 9.94 0.44
CA THR A 25 1.87 9.21 1.69
C THR A 25 1.56 7.74 1.45
N GLY A 26 2.39 6.84 1.96
CA GLY A 26 2.18 5.40 1.83
C GLY A 26 3.05 4.69 0.79
N ILE A 27 2.57 3.54 0.31
CA ILE A 27 3.35 2.69 -0.60
C ILE A 27 3.34 3.29 -1.99
N GLN A 28 4.47 3.89 -2.39
CA GLN A 28 4.70 4.30 -3.76
C GLN A 28 5.33 3.15 -4.55
N CYS A 29 4.56 2.57 -5.47
CA CYS A 29 5.03 1.50 -6.31
C CYS A 29 5.98 2.02 -7.41
N THR A 30 7.12 1.37 -7.57
CA THR A 30 8.12 1.66 -8.61
C THR A 30 8.15 0.59 -9.71
N ALA A 31 7.77 -0.65 -9.39
CA ALA A 31 7.57 -1.71 -10.38
C ALA A 31 6.36 -2.60 -10.01
N HIS A 32 5.58 -2.99 -11.02
CA HIS A 32 4.37 -3.79 -10.83
C HIS A 32 4.23 -4.88 -11.89
N ILE A 33 3.41 -5.88 -11.57
CA ILE A 33 2.94 -6.91 -12.49
C ILE A 33 1.45 -6.68 -12.74
N VAL A 34 0.97 -6.99 -13.94
CA VAL A 34 -0.46 -7.08 -14.25
C VAL A 34 -0.89 -8.53 -14.17
N VAL A 35 -1.91 -8.83 -13.36
CA VAL A 35 -2.41 -10.20 -13.15
C VAL A 35 -2.90 -10.78 -14.47
N LYS A 36 -2.35 -11.93 -14.86
CA LYS A 36 -2.73 -12.72 -16.03
C LYS A 36 -3.57 -13.95 -15.62
N PRO A 37 -4.32 -14.57 -16.54
CA PRO A 37 -5.08 -15.78 -16.23
C PRO A 37 -4.17 -16.92 -15.75
N GLY A 38 -4.51 -17.51 -14.61
CA GLY A 38 -3.77 -18.63 -14.01
C GLY A 38 -2.67 -18.20 -13.03
N ASP A 39 -2.43 -16.91 -12.88
CA ASP A 39 -1.49 -16.38 -11.90
C ASP A 39 -1.92 -16.71 -10.46
N ASN A 40 -0.93 -16.85 -9.59
CA ASN A 40 -1.05 -16.85 -8.14
C ASN A 40 0.17 -16.14 -7.54
N CYS A 41 0.11 -15.76 -6.27
CA CYS A 41 1.21 -15.04 -5.61
C CYS A 41 2.55 -15.79 -5.63
N LEU A 42 2.55 -17.13 -5.64
CA LEU A 42 3.80 -17.91 -5.71
C LEU A 42 4.50 -17.73 -7.06
N ASN A 43 3.75 -17.48 -8.13
CA ASN A 43 4.33 -17.20 -9.44
C ASN A 43 5.19 -15.92 -9.45
N TYR A 44 4.84 -14.93 -8.63
CA TYR A 44 5.52 -13.63 -8.59
C TYR A 44 6.80 -13.64 -7.75
N ILE A 45 6.87 -14.50 -6.73
CA ILE A 45 8.02 -14.58 -5.81
C ILE A 45 9.07 -15.61 -6.22
N HIS A 46 8.73 -16.55 -7.10
CA HIS A 46 9.65 -17.59 -7.59
C HIS A 46 10.08 -17.34 -9.04
N ASN A 47 10.08 -16.10 -9.50
CA ASN A 47 10.48 -15.75 -10.87
C ASN A 47 11.96 -15.31 -10.96
N ASN A 48 12.66 -15.72 -12.03
CA ASN A 48 14.07 -15.35 -12.26
C ASN A 48 14.32 -13.83 -12.41
N ASN A 49 13.28 -13.04 -12.71
CA ASN A 49 13.38 -11.59 -12.85
C ASN A 49 12.95 -10.82 -11.60
N VAL A 50 12.39 -11.49 -10.58
CA VAL A 50 11.84 -10.85 -9.38
C VAL A 50 12.24 -11.66 -8.14
N GLU A 51 13.19 -11.13 -7.37
CA GLU A 51 13.56 -11.69 -6.07
C GLU A 51 12.72 -11.04 -4.96
N MET A 52 11.66 -11.74 -4.52
CA MET A 52 10.73 -11.23 -3.51
C MET A 52 10.25 -12.38 -2.59
N THR A 53 9.86 -12.08 -1.35
CA THR A 53 9.19 -13.03 -0.47
C THR A 53 7.67 -12.80 -0.48
N LEU A 54 6.88 -13.80 -0.09
CA LEU A 54 5.43 -13.63 0.07
C LEU A 54 5.10 -12.51 1.07
N GLU A 55 5.91 -12.38 2.11
CA GLU A 55 5.80 -11.37 3.16
C GLU A 55 5.95 -9.96 2.60
N SER A 56 7.02 -9.69 1.85
CA SER A 56 7.24 -8.39 1.21
C SER A 56 6.17 -8.09 0.15
N LEU A 57 5.71 -9.11 -0.59
CA LEU A 57 4.62 -8.95 -1.57
C LEU A 57 3.33 -8.49 -0.89
N LEU A 58 2.94 -9.13 0.20
CA LEU A 58 1.71 -8.81 0.93
C LEU A 58 1.82 -7.48 1.67
N TYR A 59 3.00 -7.13 2.18
CA TYR A 59 3.25 -5.82 2.76
C TYR A 59 3.08 -4.70 1.73
N LEU A 60 3.65 -4.86 0.53
CA LEU A 60 3.48 -3.89 -0.55
C LEU A 60 2.06 -3.88 -1.14
N ASN A 61 1.25 -4.91 -0.88
CA ASN A 61 -0.12 -5.01 -1.37
C ASN A 61 -1.07 -5.51 -0.28
N PRO A 62 -1.34 -4.74 0.79
CA PRO A 62 -2.09 -5.26 1.93
C PRO A 62 -3.55 -5.62 1.61
N LEU A 63 -4.09 -5.07 0.52
CA LEU A 63 -5.41 -5.38 -0.03
C LEU A 63 -5.44 -6.62 -0.94
N LEU A 64 -4.31 -7.25 -1.25
CA LEU A 64 -4.21 -8.40 -2.14
C LEU A 64 -4.81 -9.66 -1.52
N ASP A 65 -5.57 -10.44 -2.31
CA ASP A 65 -6.04 -11.77 -1.93
C ASP A 65 -5.35 -12.81 -2.82
N CYS A 66 -4.33 -13.48 -2.29
CA CYS A 66 -3.62 -14.51 -3.05
C CYS A 66 -4.50 -15.71 -3.46
N ASN A 67 -5.67 -15.90 -2.84
CA ASN A 67 -6.62 -16.94 -3.23
C ASN A 67 -7.64 -16.47 -4.27
N ASN A 68 -7.67 -15.17 -4.59
CA ASN A 68 -8.67 -14.57 -5.46
C ASN A 68 -8.10 -13.36 -6.23
N LEU A 69 -7.00 -13.57 -6.95
CA LEU A 69 -6.43 -12.55 -7.83
C LEU A 69 -7.41 -12.23 -8.98
N GLN A 70 -7.63 -10.94 -9.26
CA GLN A 70 -8.47 -10.52 -10.38
C GLN A 70 -7.59 -10.19 -11.59
N VAL A 71 -7.95 -10.73 -12.75
CA VAL A 71 -7.22 -10.48 -14.00
C VAL A 71 -7.23 -8.98 -14.32
N ASN A 72 -6.09 -8.45 -14.75
CA ASN A 72 -5.79 -7.04 -14.99
C ASN A 72 -5.56 -6.17 -13.75
N ASP A 73 -5.66 -6.72 -12.53
CA ASP A 73 -5.22 -5.98 -11.34
C ASP A 73 -3.70 -5.75 -11.40
N LYS A 74 -3.25 -4.65 -10.81
CA LYS A 74 -1.83 -4.37 -10.61
C LYS A 74 -1.37 -4.90 -9.26
N VAL A 75 -0.23 -5.57 -9.24
CA VAL A 75 0.43 -6.05 -8.03
C VAL A 75 1.80 -5.40 -7.95
N CYS A 76 2.03 -4.65 -6.88
CA CYS A 76 3.30 -3.99 -6.63
C CYS A 76 4.38 -5.01 -6.23
N ILE A 77 5.53 -5.00 -6.90
CA ILE A 77 6.66 -5.89 -6.61
C ILE A 77 7.95 -5.14 -6.27
N GLU A 78 7.94 -3.82 -6.45
CA GLU A 78 8.99 -2.95 -5.98
C GLU A 78 8.32 -1.63 -5.60
N GLY A 79 8.60 -1.13 -4.41
CA GLY A 79 7.99 0.10 -3.92
C GLY A 79 8.75 0.66 -2.75
N VAL A 80 8.51 1.94 -2.50
CA VAL A 80 9.04 2.67 -1.34
C VAL A 80 7.87 2.98 -0.43
N ASP A 81 8.00 2.65 0.84
CA ASP A 81 7.05 3.10 1.84
C ASP A 81 7.41 4.52 2.27
N LEU A 82 6.55 5.47 1.89
CA LEU A 82 6.63 6.89 2.24
C LEU A 82 5.63 7.24 3.34
N SER A 83 5.25 6.27 4.18
CA SER A 83 4.47 6.53 5.38
C SER A 83 5.34 7.34 6.36
N ASP A 84 5.14 8.66 6.39
CA ASP A 84 5.73 9.52 7.42
C ASP A 84 5.16 9.15 8.80
N ASP A 85 5.95 9.30 9.88
CA ASP A 85 5.46 9.27 11.26
C ASP A 85 4.69 10.58 11.51
N PRO A 86 3.38 10.60 11.23
CA PRO A 86 2.37 9.99 12.10
C PRO A 86 1.38 9.01 11.44
N ALA A 87 1.54 8.64 10.16
CA ALA A 87 0.65 7.74 9.44
C ALA A 87 0.69 6.29 9.96
N GLU A 88 1.75 5.90 10.67
CA GLU A 88 1.85 4.60 11.35
C GLU A 88 1.63 4.69 12.86
N ALA A 89 1.00 3.67 13.43
CA ALA A 89 0.87 3.49 14.86
C ALA A 89 1.07 2.03 15.26
N THR A 90 1.27 1.79 16.57
CA THR A 90 1.38 0.45 17.14
C THR A 90 0.19 0.13 18.04
N TYR A 91 -0.48 -0.98 17.76
CA TYR A 91 -1.37 -1.64 18.70
C TYR A 91 -0.57 -2.65 19.56
N ILE A 92 -0.82 -2.67 20.86
CA ILE A 92 -0.24 -3.66 21.77
C ILE A 92 -1.34 -4.65 22.13
N VAL A 93 -1.14 -5.92 21.82
CA VAL A 93 -2.10 -7.00 22.10
C VAL A 93 -2.43 -7.05 23.59
N GLN A 94 -3.72 -7.05 23.90
CA GLN A 94 -4.28 -7.13 25.24
C GLN A 94 -4.79 -8.55 25.52
N SER A 95 -5.06 -8.83 26.80
CA SER A 95 -5.72 -10.08 27.21
C SER A 95 -7.09 -10.20 26.53
N GLN A 96 -7.39 -11.41 26.01
CA GLN A 96 -8.62 -11.75 25.28
C GLN A 96 -8.77 -11.12 23.89
N ASP A 97 -7.76 -10.43 23.38
CA ASP A 97 -7.79 -10.03 21.97
C ASP A 97 -7.78 -11.27 21.06
N THR A 98 -8.54 -11.18 19.97
CA THR A 98 -8.38 -12.00 18.77
C THR A 98 -8.04 -11.09 17.60
N CYS A 99 -7.57 -11.65 16.48
CA CYS A 99 -7.33 -10.83 15.29
C CYS A 99 -8.60 -10.11 14.80
N GLU A 100 -9.77 -10.73 14.92
CA GLU A 100 -11.05 -10.10 14.55
C GLU A 100 -11.34 -8.87 15.41
N ILE A 101 -11.18 -8.99 16.74
CA ILE A 101 -11.39 -7.87 17.67
C ILE A 101 -10.38 -6.74 17.40
N ILE A 102 -9.11 -7.08 17.15
CA ILE A 102 -8.09 -6.08 16.83
C ILE A 102 -8.41 -5.39 15.51
N ALA A 103 -8.70 -6.16 14.47
CA ALA A 103 -9.04 -5.61 13.16
C ALA A 103 -10.26 -4.68 13.26
N GLU A 104 -11.32 -5.07 13.97
CA GLU A 104 -12.50 -4.22 14.21
C GLU A 104 -12.14 -2.92 14.93
N LYS A 105 -11.36 -2.98 16.03
CA LYS A 105 -10.90 -1.80 16.78
C LYS A 105 -10.11 -0.82 15.91
N LEU A 106 -9.33 -1.35 14.97
CA LEU A 106 -8.47 -0.58 14.07
C LEU A 106 -9.18 -0.21 12.75
N ASN A 107 -10.46 -0.57 12.59
CA ASN A 107 -11.22 -0.38 11.35
C ASN A 107 -10.54 -1.04 10.13
N LEU A 108 -9.96 -2.23 10.32
CA LEU A 108 -9.28 -3.04 9.33
C LEU A 108 -10.03 -4.35 9.07
N THR A 109 -9.64 -5.03 7.99
CA THR A 109 -9.92 -6.46 7.86
C THR A 109 -8.79 -7.27 8.49
N VAL A 110 -9.07 -8.51 8.94
CA VAL A 110 -8.02 -9.43 9.42
C VAL A 110 -6.93 -9.65 8.36
N ARG A 111 -7.29 -9.64 7.07
CA ARG A 111 -6.35 -9.79 5.96
C ARG A 111 -5.37 -8.62 5.88
N ILE A 112 -5.87 -7.38 5.90
CA ILE A 112 -5.01 -6.19 5.91
C ILE A 112 -4.10 -6.21 7.15
N LEU A 113 -4.68 -6.50 8.32
CA LEU A 113 -3.93 -6.59 9.58
C LEU A 113 -2.75 -7.57 9.45
N LYS A 114 -3.00 -8.77 8.92
CA LYS A 114 -1.94 -9.77 8.73
C LYS A 114 -0.92 -9.39 7.64
N ASN A 115 -1.41 -8.92 6.50
CA ASN A 115 -0.57 -8.57 5.35
C ASN A 115 0.39 -7.42 5.67
N TYR A 116 -0.11 -6.40 6.37
CA TYR A 116 0.67 -5.22 6.75
C TYR A 116 1.59 -5.45 7.95
N SER A 117 1.28 -6.41 8.82
CA SER A 117 2.15 -6.81 9.94
C SER A 117 3.41 -7.57 9.49
N PHE A 118 3.80 -7.44 8.21
CA PHE A 118 4.97 -8.09 7.63
C PHE A 118 5.03 -9.60 7.94
N GLY A 119 3.88 -10.29 7.89
CA GLY A 119 3.81 -11.74 8.16
C GLY A 119 4.06 -12.18 9.62
N GLU A 120 4.43 -11.27 10.53
CA GLU A 120 4.75 -11.58 11.93
C GLU A 120 3.51 -11.95 12.77
N LEU A 121 2.32 -11.68 12.26
CA LEU A 121 1.05 -11.91 12.94
C LEU A 121 0.44 -13.29 12.62
N ASP A 122 0.60 -14.24 13.53
CA ASP A 122 -0.18 -15.48 13.56
C ASP A 122 -1.39 -15.35 14.51
N CYS A 123 -2.59 -15.31 13.92
CA CYS A 123 -3.85 -15.19 14.66
C CYS A 123 -4.16 -16.39 15.57
N ASN A 124 -3.54 -17.56 15.36
CA ASN A 124 -3.69 -18.72 16.24
C ASN A 124 -2.72 -18.70 17.42
N GLN A 125 -1.71 -17.82 17.39
CA GLN A 125 -0.65 -17.75 18.38
C GLN A 125 -0.43 -16.33 18.91
N LEU A 126 -1.50 -15.54 18.96
CA LEU A 126 -1.47 -14.16 19.43
C LEU A 126 -0.98 -14.08 20.88
N ARG A 127 -0.01 -13.21 21.17
CA ARG A 127 0.60 -13.08 22.51
C ARG A 127 0.28 -11.73 23.11
N VAL A 128 -0.20 -11.71 24.35
CA VAL A 128 -0.35 -10.45 25.11
C VAL A 128 0.99 -9.71 25.14
N GLY A 129 0.96 -8.42 24.83
CA GLY A 129 2.16 -7.58 24.69
C GLY A 129 2.83 -7.60 23.31
N GLN A 130 2.39 -8.47 22.38
CA GLN A 130 2.85 -8.41 20.99
C GLN A 130 2.49 -7.05 20.37
N ARG A 131 3.41 -6.49 19.59
CA ARG A 131 3.25 -5.21 18.89
C ARG A 131 2.79 -5.50 17.47
N ILE A 132 1.76 -4.77 17.04
CA ILE A 132 1.23 -4.84 15.67
C ILE A 132 1.25 -3.43 15.11
N THR A 133 2.00 -3.22 14.02
CA THR A 133 2.03 -1.95 13.31
C THR A 133 0.85 -1.87 12.34
N TYR A 134 0.25 -0.70 12.24
CA TYR A 134 -0.84 -0.42 11.31
C TYR A 134 -0.82 1.05 10.90
N ARG A 135 -1.55 1.39 9.84
CA ARG A 135 -1.70 2.77 9.39
C ARG A 135 -2.95 3.40 9.98
N ILE A 136 -2.80 4.58 10.57
CA ILE A 136 -3.92 5.30 11.17
C ILE A 136 -4.82 5.98 10.15
N ASP A 137 -4.30 6.25 8.94
CA ASP A 137 -5.07 6.82 7.83
C ASP A 137 -5.99 5.77 7.16
N GLY A 138 -5.76 4.48 7.43
CA GLY A 138 -6.51 3.38 6.85
C GLY A 138 -6.27 3.18 5.36
N ASP A 139 -5.32 3.90 4.75
CA ASP A 139 -5.01 3.77 3.34
C ASP A 139 -3.91 2.75 3.12
N TYR A 140 -4.30 1.61 2.56
CA TYR A 140 -3.38 0.52 2.23
C TYR A 140 -3.29 0.30 0.72
N THR A 141 -3.73 1.28 -0.07
CA THR A 141 -3.70 1.20 -1.53
C THR A 141 -2.33 1.61 -2.02
N PRO A 142 -1.61 0.77 -2.78
CA PRO A 142 -0.35 1.19 -3.39
C PRO A 142 -0.61 2.18 -4.53
N GLU A 143 0.23 3.19 -4.62
CA GLU A 143 0.17 4.20 -5.68
C GLU A 143 1.04 3.79 -6.88
N PHE A 144 0.46 3.76 -8.08
CA PHE A 144 1.11 3.22 -9.29
C PHE A 144 1.54 4.28 -10.32
N VAL A 145 1.41 5.58 -10.02
CA VAL A 145 1.51 6.71 -10.96
C VAL A 145 2.73 6.66 -11.88
N ASN A 146 3.88 6.18 -11.41
CA ASN A 146 5.12 6.07 -12.19
C ASN A 146 5.75 4.67 -12.15
N SER A 147 4.96 3.65 -11.85
CA SER A 147 5.48 2.29 -11.74
C SER A 147 5.74 1.67 -13.11
N LYS A 148 6.86 0.96 -13.25
CA LYS A 148 7.21 0.19 -14.45
C LYS A 148 6.51 -1.17 -14.42
N GLU A 149 5.82 -1.52 -15.51
CA GLU A 149 5.31 -2.89 -15.66
C GLU A 149 6.45 -3.88 -15.94
N ILE A 150 6.44 -5.01 -15.24
CA ILE A 150 7.38 -6.11 -15.41
C ILE A 150 6.60 -7.31 -15.94
N ASP A 151 6.99 -7.77 -17.12
CA ASP A 151 6.51 -9.02 -17.67
C ASP A 151 7.18 -10.20 -16.97
N VAL A 152 6.35 -11.03 -16.35
CA VAL A 152 6.77 -12.26 -15.70
C VAL A 152 6.64 -13.40 -16.70
N GLU A 153 7.75 -14.08 -16.98
CA GLU A 153 7.78 -15.32 -17.75
C GLU A 153 7.74 -16.50 -16.79
N TYR A 154 6.68 -17.29 -16.83
CA TYR A 154 6.57 -18.52 -16.04
C TYR A 154 7.32 -19.65 -16.74
N TYR A 155 8.26 -20.28 -16.03
CA TYR A 155 9.00 -21.46 -16.48
C TYR A 155 8.56 -22.69 -15.71
#